data_AF-E4RNC7-F1
#
_entry.id   AF-E4RNC7-F1
#
_cell.length_a   1.000
_cell.length_b   1.000
_cell.length_c   1.000
_cell.angle_alpha   90.00
_cell.angle_beta   90.00
_cell.angle_gamma   90.00
#
_symmetry.space_group_name_H-M   'P 1'
#
loop_
_entity.id
_entity.type
_entity.pdbx_description
1 polymer ?
#
loop_
_entity_poly.entity_id
_entity_poly.type
_entity_poly.pdbx_seq_one_letter_code
_entity_poly.pdbx_strand_id
1 'polypeptide(L)'
;MNDDQLTPENIIKAAEILKLKNKESMLEIKNKYRSLAKKWHPDTCQKKQKVCEEKIREISWAYNIIKNYCDKYLYDFKKGEIIDNLPRDIQAQEKLKRQFKNGPLWS
;
A
#
# COMPACT_ATOMS: atom_id res chain seq x y z
N MET A 1 -2.51 10.67 13.62
CA MET A 1 -2.76 10.14 12.27
C MET A 1 -1.39 9.84 11.69
N ASN A 2 -1.07 8.57 11.41
CA ASN A 2 0.29 8.15 11.02
C ASN A 2 0.52 8.37 9.53
N ASP A 3 0.68 9.63 9.13
CA ASP A 3 0.94 10.00 7.73
C ASP A 3 2.37 9.71 7.28
N ASP A 4 3.29 9.50 8.22
CA ASP A 4 4.70 9.15 7.96
C ASP A 4 4.91 7.83 7.20
N GLN A 5 3.86 7.01 7.05
CA GLN A 5 3.94 5.71 6.38
C GLN A 5 3.37 5.72 4.96
N LEU A 6 2.90 6.86 4.45
CA LEU A 6 2.31 6.97 3.12
C LEU A 6 3.36 7.15 2.01
N THR A 7 4.29 6.20 1.91
CA THR A 7 5.30 6.18 0.85
C THR A 7 4.87 5.26 -0.31
N PRO A 8 5.34 5.52 -1.55
CA PRO A 8 5.04 4.65 -2.70
C PRO A 8 5.40 3.18 -2.45
N GLU A 9 6.52 2.94 -1.76
CA GLU A 9 6.99 1.61 -1.40
C GLU A 9 6.02 0.89 -0.45
N ASN A 10 5.52 1.59 0.58
CA ASN A 10 4.55 1.04 1.52
C ASN A 10 3.20 0.77 0.85
N ILE A 11 2.79 1.61 -0.10
CA ILE A 11 1.56 1.41 -0.89
C ILE A 11 1.68 0.14 -1.74
N ILE A 12 2.81 -0.04 -2.44
CA ILE A 12 3.07 -1.23 -3.26
C ILE A 12 3.06 -2.49 -2.37
N LYS A 13 3.79 -2.45 -1.24
CA LYS A 13 3.85 -3.57 -0.29
C LYS A 13 2.48 -3.89 0.30
N ALA A 14 1.69 -2.89 0.65
CA ALA A 14 0.33 -3.08 1.15
C ALA A 14 -0.59 -3.71 0.09
N ALA A 15 -0.45 -3.29 -1.18
CA ALA A 15 -1.22 -3.85 -2.28
C ALA A 15 -0.87 -5.33 -2.53
N GLU A 16 0.41 -5.70 -2.40
CA GLU A 16 0.86 -7.09 -2.49
C GLU A 16 0.31 -7.95 -1.34
N ILE A 17 0.35 -7.45 -0.10
CA ILE A 17 -0.18 -8.15 1.09
C ILE A 17 -1.69 -8.43 0.94
N LEU A 18 -2.45 -7.43 0.47
CA LEU A 18 -3.88 -7.56 0.22
C LEU A 18 -4.21 -8.26 -1.10
N LYS A 19 -3.19 -8.61 -1.90
CA LYS A 19 -3.31 -9.23 -3.22
C LYS A 19 -4.25 -8.44 -4.15
N LEU A 20 -4.09 -7.12 -4.17
CA LEU A 20 -4.86 -6.24 -5.04
C LEU A 20 -4.36 -6.31 -6.49
N LYS A 21 -5.29 -6.21 -7.44
CA LYS A 21 -4.98 -6.05 -8.86
C LYS A 21 -4.80 -4.57 -9.21
N ASN A 22 -4.42 -4.30 -10.46
CA ASN A 22 -4.12 -2.96 -10.98
C ASN A 22 -5.23 -1.92 -10.85
N LYS A 23 -6.50 -2.32 -10.68
CA LYS A 23 -7.63 -1.42 -10.37
C LYS A 23 -8.62 -2.20 -9.53
N GLU A 24 -8.75 -1.85 -8.26
CA GLU A 24 -9.72 -2.45 -7.34
C GLU A 24 -10.48 -1.37 -6.59
N SER A 25 -11.78 -1.58 -6.44
CA SER A 25 -12.65 -0.65 -5.71
C SER A 25 -12.46 -0.77 -4.20
N MET A 26 -12.79 0.28 -3.43
CA MET A 26 -12.83 0.21 -1.96
C MET A 26 -13.66 -0.97 -1.45
N LEU A 27 -14.72 -1.32 -2.18
CA LEU A 27 -15.58 -2.46 -1.85
C LEU A 27 -14.81 -3.78 -1.94
N GLU A 28 -14.03 -3.98 -3.02
CA GLU A 28 -13.21 -5.18 -3.21
C GLU A 28 -12.07 -5.25 -2.19
N ILE A 29 -11.43 -4.12 -1.89
CA ILE A 29 -10.39 -4.03 -0.86
C ILE A 29 -10.94 -4.44 0.50
N LYS A 30 -12.13 -3.94 0.87
CA LYS A 30 -12.84 -4.35 2.11
C LYS A 30 -13.18 -5.83 2.11
N ASN A 31 -13.65 -6.36 0.99
CA ASN A 31 -14.00 -7.78 0.88
C ASN A 31 -12.75 -8.67 1.00
N LYS A 32 -11.64 -8.30 0.37
CA LYS A 32 -10.36 -9.02 0.50
C LYS A 32 -9.80 -8.97 1.91
N TYR A 33 -9.85 -7.80 2.56
CA TYR A 33 -9.49 -7.64 3.96
C TYR A 33 -10.31 -8.60 4.85
N ARG A 34 -11.65 -8.63 4.69
CA ARG A 34 -12.53 -9.53 5.45
C ARG A 34 -12.21 -11.01 5.20
N SER A 35 -11.98 -11.39 3.95
CA SER A 35 -11.60 -12.76 3.58
C SER A 35 -10.25 -13.17 4.17
N LEU A 36 -9.26 -12.29 4.15
CA LEU A 36 -7.94 -12.53 4.73
C LEU A 36 -7.99 -12.58 6.26
N ALA A 37 -8.71 -11.66 6.90
CA ALA A 37 -8.92 -11.65 8.34
C ALA A 37 -9.62 -12.94 8.81
N LYS A 38 -10.64 -13.40 8.07
CA LYS A 38 -11.29 -14.69 8.34
C LYS A 38 -10.34 -15.87 8.16
N LYS A 39 -9.45 -15.85 7.17
CA LYS A 39 -8.48 -16.93 6.92
C LYS A 39 -7.44 -17.06 8.03
N TRP A 40 -7.01 -15.93 8.58
CA TRP A 40 -5.99 -15.88 9.64
C TRP A 40 -6.58 -15.74 11.04
N HIS A 41 -7.92 -15.79 11.17
CA HIS A 41 -8.59 -15.69 12.46
C HIS A 41 -8.10 -16.81 13.39
N PRO A 42 -7.79 -16.53 14.67
CA PRO A 42 -7.23 -17.51 15.60
C PRO A 42 -8.07 -18.79 15.74
N ASP A 43 -9.39 -18.67 15.55
CA ASP A 43 -10.35 -19.79 15.59
C ASP A 43 -10.21 -20.76 14.40
N THR A 44 -9.90 -20.23 13.21
CA THR A 44 -9.73 -21.05 11.98
C THR A 44 -8.28 -21.39 11.68
N CYS A 45 -7.33 -20.77 12.38
CA CYS A 45 -5.91 -20.87 12.05
C CYS A 45 -5.30 -22.11 12.71
N GLN A 46 -5.13 -23.19 11.95
CA GLN A 46 -4.42 -24.40 12.38
C GLN A 46 -2.91 -24.20 12.61
N LYS A 47 -2.37 -23.01 12.33
CA LYS A 47 -0.95 -22.67 12.56
C LYS A 47 -0.73 -22.15 13.98
N LYS A 48 0.56 -22.00 14.36
CA LYS A 48 0.95 -21.36 15.63
C LYS A 48 0.28 -19.99 15.75
N GLN A 49 -0.38 -19.75 16.87
CA GLN A 49 -1.14 -18.53 17.17
C GLN A 49 -0.36 -17.23 16.88
N LYS A 50 0.94 -17.22 17.21
CA LYS A 50 1.86 -16.10 16.88
C LYS A 50 1.90 -15.75 15.40
N VAL A 51 1.94 -16.75 14.51
CA VAL A 51 2.02 -16.52 13.05
C VAL A 51 0.71 -15.93 12.54
N CYS A 52 -0.42 -16.37 13.08
CA CYS A 52 -1.73 -15.86 12.70
C CYS A 52 -1.91 -14.40 13.15
N GLU A 53 -1.45 -14.08 14.36
CA GLU A 53 -1.46 -12.73 14.92
C GLU A 53 -0.56 -11.77 14.11
N GLU A 54 0.66 -12.18 13.78
CA GLU A 54 1.57 -11.41 12.90
C GLU A 54 0.93 -11.13 11.53
N LYS A 55 0.30 -12.15 10.93
CA LYS A 55 -0.37 -11.99 9.62
C LYS A 55 -1.56 -11.05 9.70
N ILE A 56 -2.39 -11.15 10.74
CA ILE A 56 -3.51 -10.21 10.96
C ILE A 56 -2.98 -8.78 11.12
N ARG A 57 -1.88 -8.60 11.85
CA ARG A 57 -1.26 -7.29 12.04
C ARG A 57 -0.75 -6.70 10.72
N GLU A 58 -0.09 -7.50 9.89
CA GLU A 58 0.32 -7.11 8.53
C GLU A 58 -0.87 -6.72 7.65
N ILE A 59 -1.94 -7.52 7.66
CA ILE A 59 -3.16 -7.26 6.87
C ILE A 59 -3.84 -5.97 7.33
N SER A 60 -3.93 -5.74 8.64
CA SER A 60 -4.50 -4.51 9.21
C SER A 60 -3.67 -3.28 8.86
N TRP A 61 -2.34 -3.40 8.91
CA TRP A 61 -1.42 -2.34 8.49
C TRP A 61 -1.60 -1.98 7.01
N ALA A 62 -1.61 -3.00 6.14
CA ALA A 62 -1.80 -2.82 4.70
C ALA A 62 -3.15 -2.14 4.38
N TYR A 63 -4.23 -2.58 5.02
CA TYR A 63 -5.55 -1.99 4.83
C TYR A 63 -5.59 -0.51 5.24
N ASN A 64 -4.91 -0.16 6.33
CA ASN A 64 -4.91 1.23 6.81
C ASN A 64 -4.16 2.16 5.87
N ILE A 65 -3.02 1.72 5.30
CA ILE A 65 -2.27 2.49 4.30
C ILE A 65 -3.10 2.71 3.05
N ILE A 66 -3.73 1.66 2.52
CA ILE A 66 -4.52 1.76 1.29
C ILE A 66 -5.76 2.61 1.52
N LYS A 67 -6.40 2.47 2.68
CA LYS A 67 -7.52 3.33 3.07
C LYS A 67 -7.07 4.80 3.12
N ASN A 68 -5.95 5.11 3.78
CA ASN A 68 -5.44 6.49 3.86
C ASN A 68 -5.05 7.03 2.48
N TYR A 69 -4.46 6.20 1.62
CA TYR A 69 -4.14 6.57 0.23
C TYR A 69 -5.41 6.89 -0.57
N CYS A 70 -6.43 6.02 -0.48
CA CYS A 70 -7.72 6.21 -1.14
C CYS A 70 -8.50 7.43 -0.61
N ASP A 71 -8.45 7.68 0.70
CA ASP A 71 -9.16 8.79 1.34
C ASP A 71 -8.56 10.14 0.94
N LYS A 72 -7.22 10.18 0.73
CA LYS A 72 -6.49 11.39 0.35
C LYS A 72 -6.34 11.61 -1.15
N TYR A 73 -6.36 10.53 -1.95
CA TYR A 73 -6.04 10.60 -3.39
C TYR A 73 -7.07 9.84 -4.23
N LEU A 74 -7.54 10.50 -5.29
CA LEU A 74 -8.49 9.91 -6.22
C LEU A 74 -7.82 8.83 -7.07
N TYR A 75 -8.56 7.74 -7.21
CA TYR A 75 -8.16 6.44 -7.75
C TYR A 75 -7.62 6.48 -9.19
N ASP A 76 -6.31 6.33 -9.36
CA ASP A 76 -5.79 5.49 -10.44
C ASP A 76 -4.52 4.74 -9.97
N PHE A 77 -4.60 3.40 -9.93
CA PHE A 77 -3.52 2.51 -9.43
C PHE A 77 -2.54 2.11 -10.54
N LYS A 78 -2.57 2.78 -11.69
CA LYS A 78 -1.51 2.66 -12.69
C LYS A 78 -0.23 3.27 -12.13
N LYS A 79 0.86 2.49 -12.14
CA LYS A 79 2.20 2.93 -11.69
C LYS A 79 2.68 4.27 -12.31
N GLY A 80 2.18 4.63 -13.48
CA GLY A 80 2.44 5.92 -14.13
C GLY A 80 1.64 7.09 -13.56
N GLU A 81 0.38 6.86 -13.13
CA GLU A 81 -0.57 7.90 -12.73
C GLU A 81 -0.57 8.16 -11.21
N ILE A 82 -0.02 7.21 -10.42
CA ILE A 82 0.15 7.38 -8.97
C ILE A 82 1.00 8.62 -8.64
N ILE A 83 2.06 8.88 -9.43
CA ILE A 83 2.92 10.06 -9.17
C ILE A 83 2.16 11.35 -9.46
N ASP A 84 1.41 11.43 -10.56
CA ASP A 84 0.71 12.65 -10.93
C ASP A 84 -0.45 13.01 -9.98
N ASN A 85 -0.96 12.04 -9.21
CA ASN A 85 -2.00 12.27 -8.19
C ASN A 85 -1.46 12.64 -6.79
N LEU A 86 -0.14 12.56 -6.55
CA LEU A 86 0.47 12.93 -5.26
C LEU A 86 0.60 14.46 -5.10
N PRO A 87 0.78 14.99 -3.87
CA PRO A 87 0.96 16.42 -3.67
C PRO A 87 2.28 16.90 -4.30
N ARG A 88 2.30 18.18 -4.69
CA ARG A 88 3.30 18.73 -5.63
C ARG A 88 4.73 18.63 -5.11
N ASP A 89 4.89 18.69 -3.81
CA ASP A 89 6.13 18.47 -3.05
C ASP A 89 6.67 17.04 -3.20
N ILE A 90 5.83 16.01 -3.02
CA ILE A 90 6.22 14.60 -3.24
C ILE A 90 6.47 14.32 -4.72
N GLN A 91 5.67 14.91 -5.63
CA GLN A 91 5.90 14.82 -7.07
C GLN A 91 7.28 15.36 -7.47
N ALA A 92 7.64 16.54 -6.96
CA ALA A 92 8.92 17.17 -7.26
C ALA A 92 10.08 16.28 -6.80
N GLN A 93 10.00 15.73 -5.59
CA GLN A 93 11.04 14.83 -5.07
C GLN A 93 11.20 13.54 -5.87
N GLU A 94 10.09 12.91 -6.29
CA GLU A 94 10.14 11.67 -7.07
C GLU A 94 10.60 11.91 -8.52
N LYS A 95 10.18 13.02 -9.14
CA LYS A 95 10.66 13.47 -10.46
C LYS A 95 12.17 13.79 -10.41
N LEU A 96 12.62 14.47 -9.36
CA LEU A 96 14.04 14.73 -9.10
C LEU A 96 14.79 13.40 -8.93
N LYS A 97 14.34 12.50 -8.05
CA LYS A 97 14.97 11.19 -7.88
C LYS A 97 15.09 10.41 -9.19
N ARG A 98 14.07 10.41 -10.05
CA ARG A 98 14.14 9.77 -11.38
C ARG A 98 15.19 10.40 -12.30
N GLN A 99 15.29 11.73 -12.32
CA GLN A 99 16.26 12.45 -13.14
C GLN A 99 17.70 12.25 -12.65
N PHE A 100 17.91 12.19 -11.34
CA PHE A 100 19.23 12.06 -10.72
C PHE A 100 19.66 10.60 -10.48
N LYS A 101 18.80 9.59 -10.71
CA LYS A 101 19.18 8.16 -10.64
C LYS A 101 20.11 7.74 -11.79
N ASN A 102 20.22 8.55 -12.83
CA ASN A 102 21.18 8.38 -13.93
C ASN A 102 22.42 9.26 -13.74
N GLY A 103 22.92 9.36 -12.50
CA GLY A 103 24.22 9.95 -12.17
C GLY A 103 24.35 11.46 -12.40
N PRO A 104 25.12 12.19 -11.58
CA PRO A 104 25.61 13.49 -11.97
C PRO A 104 26.65 13.29 -13.08
N LEU A 105 26.41 13.87 -14.26
CA LEU A 105 27.42 14.03 -15.31
C LEU A 105 28.37 15.20 -14.96
N TRP A 106 28.82 15.27 -13.71
CA TRP A 106 29.95 16.11 -13.32
C TRP A 106 31.00 15.18 -12.72
N SER A 107 31.87 14.67 -13.59
CA SER A 107 33.26 14.37 -13.26
C SER A 107 34.09 15.59 -13.61
#